data_AF-A0A1V2AUG2-F1
#
_entry.id   AF-A0A1V2AUG2-F1
#
_cell.length_a   1.000
_cell.length_b   1.000
_cell.length_c   1.000
_cell.angle_alpha   90.00
_cell.angle_beta   90.00
_cell.angle_gamma   90.00
#
_symmetry.space_group_name_H-M   'P 1'
#
loop_
_entity.id
_entity.type
_entity.pdbx_description
1 polymer ?
#
loop_
_entity_poly.entity_id
_entity_poly.type
_entity_poly.pdbx_seq_one_letter_code
_entity_poly.pdbx_strand_id
1 'polypeptide(L)'
;MKIGSYLNRTKDKRIYYYDYGRLPGQRPAIRVLTYTKPKNQTEKNHNKQALELIDVKKSQTIIEQQSIGSAYIPPHKFKGNFLEYYAEYVDKNKTDSNRALQNSFKQFKEFVGRSFVSPVDITENLCKEFRKFLLAKFKGETPQGYYARFKWVLNAATKDKYFQVNPTDEVSAIPNPSATLKKNLEVEDQVEFLGSEQLYDRLFLF
;
A
#
# COMPACT_ATOMS: atom_id res chain seq x y z
N MET A 1 13.04 -8.27 5.33
CA MET A 1 12.50 -9.39 6.12
C MET A 1 13.49 -9.82 7.21
N LYS A 2 13.00 -10.22 8.41
CA LYS A 2 13.85 -10.66 9.52
C LYS A 2 13.69 -12.17 9.78
N ILE A 3 14.82 -12.85 9.99
CA ILE A 3 14.84 -14.22 10.54
C ILE A 3 14.92 -14.08 12.06
N GLY A 4 13.93 -14.61 12.75
CA GLY A 4 13.91 -14.67 14.20
C GLY A 4 14.42 -16.00 14.71
N SER A 5 14.69 -16.08 16.01
CA SER A 5 15.00 -17.36 16.66
C SER A 5 14.47 -17.39 18.09
N TYR A 6 14.19 -18.60 18.58
CA TYR A 6 13.85 -18.85 19.97
C TYR A 6 14.58 -20.09 20.48
N LEU A 7 14.66 -20.21 21.81
CA LEU A 7 15.20 -21.41 22.45
C LEU A 7 14.09 -22.44 22.62
N ASN A 8 14.41 -23.71 22.38
CA ASN A 8 13.50 -24.79 22.73
C ASN A 8 13.28 -24.88 24.25
N ARG A 9 12.29 -25.69 24.68
CA ARG A 9 11.90 -25.85 26.09
C ARG A 9 13.08 -26.14 27.03
N THR A 10 14.02 -26.97 26.56
CA THR A 10 15.22 -27.40 27.30
C THR A 10 16.42 -26.45 27.16
N LYS A 11 16.30 -25.40 26.34
CA LYS A 11 17.32 -24.36 26.08
C LYS A 11 18.66 -24.86 25.50
N ASP A 12 18.73 -26.10 25.05
CA ASP A 12 19.89 -26.73 24.41
C ASP A 12 19.95 -26.43 22.90
N LYS A 13 18.84 -26.02 22.28
CA LYS A 13 18.75 -25.74 20.85
C LYS A 13 18.11 -24.39 20.58
N ARG A 14 18.62 -23.69 19.57
CA ARG A 14 18.05 -22.49 18.99
C ARG A 14 17.35 -22.87 17.69
N ILE A 15 16.07 -22.52 17.58
CA ILE A 15 15.21 -22.80 16.43
C ILE A 15 14.93 -21.49 15.69
N TYR A 16 15.05 -21.53 14.37
CA TYR A 16 14.90 -20.35 13.52
C TYR A 16 13.54 -20.36 12.80
N TYR A 17 12.97 -19.18 12.61
CA TYR A 17 11.68 -18.98 11.94
C TYR A 17 11.70 -17.71 11.09
N TYR A 18 10.80 -17.66 10.10
CA TYR A 18 10.54 -16.45 9.36
C TYR A 18 9.59 -15.56 10.14
N ASP A 19 10.01 -14.34 10.48
CA ASP A 19 9.20 -13.43 11.29
C ASP A 19 8.01 -12.88 10.49
N TYR A 20 8.25 -12.45 9.24
CA TYR A 20 7.24 -11.84 8.34
C TYR A 20 6.32 -10.79 8.99
N GLY A 21 6.67 -10.21 10.15
CA GLY A 21 5.79 -9.35 10.94
C GLY A 21 4.56 -10.08 11.51
N ARG A 22 4.55 -11.41 11.52
CA ARG A 22 3.43 -12.24 11.98
C ARG A 22 3.45 -12.41 13.49
N LEU A 23 2.26 -12.63 14.05
CA LEU A 23 2.10 -12.94 15.47
C LEU A 23 2.73 -14.30 15.82
N PRO A 24 3.16 -14.51 17.08
CA PRO A 24 3.57 -15.83 17.57
C PRO A 24 2.51 -16.89 17.23
N GLY A 25 2.91 -18.02 16.65
CA GLY A 25 2.01 -19.09 16.18
C GLY A 25 1.68 -19.06 14.69
N GLN A 26 1.79 -17.91 14.02
CA GLN A 26 1.55 -17.77 12.56
C GLN A 26 2.85 -17.78 11.73
N ARG A 27 4.00 -17.89 12.41
CA ARG A 27 5.35 -17.76 11.83
C ARG A 27 5.79 -19.09 11.22
N PRO A 28 6.07 -19.15 9.91
CA PRO A 28 6.58 -20.37 9.28
C PRO A 28 7.96 -20.74 9.83
N ALA A 29 8.17 -22.02 10.11
CA ALA A 29 9.45 -22.52 10.57
C ALA A 29 10.46 -22.60 9.42
N ILE A 30 11.72 -22.22 9.67
CA ILE A 30 12.82 -22.39 8.70
C ILE A 30 13.26 -23.86 8.62
N ARG A 31 12.88 -24.66 9.64
CA ARG A 31 13.27 -26.06 9.84
C ARG A 31 14.80 -26.26 9.96
N VAL A 32 15.48 -25.25 10.47
CA VAL A 32 16.91 -25.28 10.80
C VAL A 32 17.08 -24.98 12.29
N LEU A 33 18.02 -25.66 12.94
CA LEU A 33 18.35 -25.48 14.34
C LEU A 33 19.86 -25.49 14.56
N THR A 34 20.30 -24.84 15.62
CA THR A 34 21.68 -24.87 16.12
C THR A 34 21.70 -25.28 17.59
N TYR A 35 22.77 -25.96 18.00
CA TYR A 35 23.05 -26.26 19.41
C TYR A 35 23.54 -25.00 20.11
N THR A 36 22.99 -24.67 21.28
CA THR A 36 23.41 -23.49 22.05
C THR A 36 24.78 -23.67 22.69
N LYS A 37 25.12 -24.91 23.05
CA LYS A 37 26.41 -25.30 23.62
C LYS A 37 26.93 -26.57 22.92
N PRO A 38 27.51 -26.46 21.72
CA PRO A 38 28.01 -27.63 20.99
C PRO A 38 29.18 -28.27 21.74
N LYS A 39 29.07 -29.57 22.03
CA LYS A 39 30.01 -30.32 22.89
C LYS A 39 31.13 -30.98 22.11
N ASN A 40 30.87 -31.40 20.88
CA ASN A 40 31.79 -32.16 20.05
C ASN A 40 31.97 -31.51 18.66
N GLN A 41 32.98 -31.96 17.92
CA GLN A 41 33.30 -31.39 16.60
C GLN A 41 32.14 -31.55 15.61
N THR A 42 31.38 -32.65 15.71
CA THR A 42 30.18 -32.90 14.89
C THR A 42 29.13 -31.81 15.10
N GLU A 43 28.81 -31.46 16.34
CA GLU A 43 27.83 -30.41 16.66
C GLU A 43 28.33 -29.01 16.22
N LYS A 44 29.64 -28.75 16.32
CA LYS A 44 30.24 -27.51 15.79
C LYS A 44 30.10 -27.42 14.27
N ASN A 45 30.41 -28.50 13.56
CA ASN A 45 30.27 -28.58 12.11
C ASN A 45 28.80 -28.46 11.67
N HIS A 46 27.88 -29.11 12.38
CA HIS A 46 26.43 -28.95 12.19
C HIS A 46 26.01 -27.50 12.32
N ASN A 47 26.45 -26.82 13.38
CA ASN A 47 26.12 -25.40 13.58
C ASN A 47 26.64 -24.52 12.43
N LYS A 48 27.86 -24.78 11.95
CA LYS A 48 28.43 -24.05 10.82
C LYS A 48 27.57 -24.21 9.57
N GLN A 49 27.26 -25.45 9.18
CA GLN A 49 26.41 -25.75 8.02
C GLN A 49 24.98 -25.19 8.18
N ALA A 50 24.42 -25.25 9.38
CA ALA A 50 23.10 -24.72 9.69
C ALA A 50 23.05 -23.19 9.53
N LEU A 51 24.08 -22.47 9.97
CA LEU A 51 24.18 -21.02 9.81
C LEU A 51 24.37 -20.63 8.33
N GLU A 52 25.22 -21.33 7.59
CA GLU A 52 25.38 -21.13 6.14
C GLU A 52 24.05 -21.34 5.40
N LEU A 53 23.30 -22.40 5.75
CA LEU A 53 21.98 -22.65 5.19
C LEU A 53 20.96 -21.55 5.53
N ILE A 54 21.02 -20.99 6.74
CA ILE A 54 20.17 -19.85 7.14
C ILE A 54 20.47 -18.63 6.28
N ASP A 55 21.74 -18.35 5.99
CA ASP A 55 22.14 -17.22 5.13
C ASP A 55 21.72 -17.43 3.68
N VAL A 56 21.81 -18.65 3.16
CA VAL A 56 21.29 -19.01 1.83
C VAL A 56 19.77 -18.80 1.80
N LYS A 57 19.02 -19.31 2.77
CA LYS A 57 17.56 -19.14 2.84
C LYS A 57 17.15 -17.68 3.00
N LYS A 58 17.91 -16.89 3.74
CA LYS A 58 17.70 -15.44 3.85
C LYS A 58 17.83 -14.76 2.49
N SER A 59 18.87 -15.12 1.73
CA SER A 59 19.11 -14.60 0.39
C SER A 59 18.02 -15.05 -0.60
N GLN A 60 17.64 -16.34 -0.58
CA GLN A 60 16.55 -16.87 -1.39
C GLN A 60 15.25 -16.14 -1.11
N THR A 61 14.87 -15.93 0.14
CA THR A 61 13.62 -15.22 0.43
C THR A 61 13.70 -13.73 0.08
N ILE A 62 14.87 -13.09 0.13
CA ILE A 62 15.05 -11.73 -0.40
C ILE A 62 14.79 -11.73 -1.90
N ILE A 63 15.36 -12.70 -2.63
CA ILE A 63 15.14 -12.85 -4.08
C ILE A 63 13.68 -13.17 -4.37
N GLU A 64 13.04 -14.06 -3.62
CA GLU A 64 11.61 -14.39 -3.76
C GLU A 64 10.73 -13.18 -3.49
N GLN A 65 11.03 -12.39 -2.46
CA GLN A 65 10.33 -11.12 -2.20
C GLN A 65 10.53 -10.11 -3.33
N GLN A 66 11.70 -10.11 -3.97
CA GLN A 66 11.97 -9.30 -5.16
C GLN A 66 11.33 -9.88 -6.42
N SER A 67 11.09 -11.20 -6.47
CA SER A 67 10.59 -11.91 -7.65
C SER A 67 9.08 -12.14 -7.64
N ILE A 68 8.41 -12.02 -6.49
CA ILE A 68 6.95 -11.91 -6.41
C ILE A 68 6.58 -10.55 -7.04
N GLY A 69 6.31 -10.57 -8.35
CA GLY A 69 6.10 -9.35 -9.15
C GLY A 69 7.25 -9.01 -10.12
N SER A 70 8.15 -9.94 -10.44
CA SER A 70 8.93 -10.02 -11.70
C SER A 70 9.80 -8.85 -12.20
N ALA A 71 10.22 -7.92 -11.35
CA ALA A 71 11.32 -7.06 -11.76
C ALA A 71 12.22 -6.83 -10.56
N TYR A 72 13.50 -7.18 -10.73
CA TYR A 72 14.51 -7.01 -9.71
C TYR A 72 14.57 -5.54 -9.27
N ILE A 73 14.10 -5.27 -8.06
CA ILE A 73 14.23 -3.96 -7.42
C ILE A 73 15.56 -3.96 -6.66
N PRO A 74 16.48 -3.02 -6.95
CA PRO A 74 17.72 -2.91 -6.20
C PRO A 74 17.46 -2.85 -4.68
N PRO A 75 18.22 -3.59 -3.84
CA PRO A 75 17.95 -3.70 -2.40
C PRO A 75 17.85 -2.35 -1.66
N HIS A 76 18.59 -1.34 -2.11
CA HIS A 76 18.57 0.01 -1.53
C HIS A 76 17.30 0.81 -1.87
N LYS A 77 16.56 0.42 -2.92
CA LYS A 77 15.29 1.05 -3.33
C LYS A 77 14.07 0.31 -2.81
N PHE A 78 14.21 -0.96 -2.45
CA PHE A 78 13.11 -1.79 -1.99
C PHE A 78 12.69 -1.44 -0.57
N LYS A 79 11.40 -1.13 -0.40
CA LYS A 79 10.75 -0.96 0.90
C LYS A 79 9.84 -2.15 1.15
N GLY A 80 10.14 -2.92 2.19
CA GLY A 80 9.33 -4.08 2.58
C GLY A 80 7.94 -3.69 3.10
N ASN A 81 7.75 -2.43 3.48
CA ASN A 81 6.47 -1.87 3.90
C ASN A 81 6.00 -0.84 2.86
N PHE A 82 4.89 -1.10 2.18
CA PHE A 82 4.32 -0.20 1.20
C PHE A 82 3.94 1.17 1.80
N LEU A 83 3.62 1.23 3.09
CA LEU A 83 3.33 2.51 3.77
C LEU A 83 4.57 3.42 3.85
N GLU A 84 5.77 2.85 3.93
CA GLU A 84 7.03 3.62 3.88
C GLU A 84 7.30 4.15 2.47
N TYR A 85 7.05 3.32 1.45
CA TYR A 85 7.13 3.75 0.05
C TYR A 85 6.16 4.92 -0.24
N TYR A 86 4.91 4.79 0.21
CA TYR A 86 3.91 5.83 0.04
C TYR A 86 4.33 7.11 0.78
N ALA A 87 4.76 7.02 2.05
CA ALA A 87 5.26 8.18 2.78
C ALA A 87 6.40 8.90 2.03
N GLU A 88 7.40 8.17 1.56
CA GLU A 88 8.52 8.73 0.79
C GLU A 88 8.05 9.38 -0.52
N TYR A 89 7.06 8.79 -1.19
CA TYR A 89 6.44 9.38 -2.38
C TYR A 89 5.70 10.69 -2.06
N VAL A 90 4.97 10.74 -0.94
CA VAL A 90 4.29 11.96 -0.49
C VAL A 90 5.30 13.07 -0.21
N ASP A 91 6.40 12.75 0.49
CA ASP A 91 7.41 13.74 0.86
C ASP A 91 8.13 14.30 -0.36
N LYS A 92 8.45 13.46 -1.36
CA LYS A 92 9.09 13.88 -2.62
C LYS A 92 8.18 14.73 -3.51
N ASN A 93 6.87 14.50 -3.46
CA ASN A 93 5.88 15.18 -4.31
C ASN A 93 5.04 16.19 -3.52
N LYS A 94 5.57 16.65 -2.38
CA LYS A 94 4.89 17.62 -1.52
C LYS A 94 4.90 18.99 -2.17
N THR A 95 3.70 19.48 -2.49
CA THR A 95 3.48 20.87 -2.93
C THR A 95 2.29 21.44 -2.18
N ASP A 96 2.26 22.77 -1.98
CA ASP A 96 1.14 23.46 -1.32
C ASP A 96 -0.19 23.27 -2.05
N SER A 97 -0.12 23.02 -3.36
CA SER A 97 -1.25 22.73 -4.23
C SER A 97 -1.75 21.28 -4.17
N ASN A 98 -1.01 20.33 -3.59
CA ASN A 98 -1.37 18.90 -3.61
C ASN A 98 -1.68 18.33 -2.22
N ARG A 99 -2.48 19.07 -1.44
CA ARG A 99 -3.00 18.61 -0.13
C ARG A 99 -3.79 17.30 -0.24
N ALA A 100 -4.35 17.00 -1.41
CA ALA A 100 -5.07 15.76 -1.68
C ALA A 100 -4.16 14.52 -1.59
N LEU A 101 -2.87 14.62 -1.92
CA LEU A 101 -1.93 13.50 -1.83
C LEU A 101 -1.67 13.08 -0.39
N GLN A 102 -1.43 14.05 0.50
CA GLN A 102 -1.26 13.79 1.94
C GLN A 102 -2.52 13.21 2.56
N ASN A 103 -3.69 13.74 2.19
CA ASN A 103 -4.97 13.22 2.67
C ASN A 103 -5.25 11.81 2.14
N SER A 104 -4.94 11.52 0.87
CA SER A 104 -5.03 10.17 0.33
C SER A 104 -4.21 9.16 1.14
N PHE A 105 -2.96 9.51 1.48
CA PHE A 105 -2.13 8.65 2.33
C PHE A 105 -2.71 8.48 3.75
N LYS A 106 -3.24 9.56 4.35
CA LYS A 106 -3.91 9.49 5.66
C LYS A 106 -5.10 8.54 5.62
N GLN A 107 -5.97 8.66 4.60
CA GLN A 107 -7.13 7.78 4.46
C GLN A 107 -6.73 6.32 4.19
N PHE A 108 -5.67 6.09 3.42
CA PHE A 108 -5.17 4.74 3.18
C PHE A 108 -4.65 4.09 4.46
N LYS A 109 -3.90 4.81 5.30
CA LYS A 109 -3.47 4.32 6.62
C LYS A 109 -4.65 3.97 7.52
N GLU A 110 -5.70 4.80 7.51
CA GLU A 110 -6.91 4.56 8.28
C GLU A 110 -7.67 3.31 7.79
N PHE A 111 -7.84 3.16 6.48
CA PHE A 111 -8.46 1.99 5.86
C PHE A 111 -7.73 0.69 6.21
N VAL A 112 -6.39 0.71 6.12
CA VAL A 112 -5.54 -0.45 6.38
C VAL A 112 -5.52 -0.81 7.87
N GLY A 113 -5.57 0.17 8.78
CA GLY A 113 -5.65 -0.05 10.22
C GLY A 113 -4.42 -0.72 10.86
N ARG A 114 -3.32 -0.88 10.11
CA ARG A 114 -2.06 -1.51 10.55
C ARG A 114 -0.85 -0.70 10.10
N SER A 115 0.26 -0.83 10.82
CA SER A 115 1.52 -0.11 10.56
C SER A 115 2.37 -0.74 9.46
N PHE A 116 2.02 -1.94 9.00
CA PHE A 116 2.78 -2.69 8.00
C PHE A 116 1.86 -3.28 6.93
N VAL A 117 2.19 -3.01 5.67
CA VAL A 117 1.55 -3.63 4.50
C VAL A 117 2.64 -4.09 3.54
N SER A 118 2.66 -5.37 3.22
CA SER A 118 3.56 -5.87 2.18
C SER A 118 3.14 -5.30 0.83
N PRO A 119 4.06 -4.88 -0.07
CA PRO A 119 3.70 -4.53 -1.44
C PRO A 119 2.90 -5.63 -2.15
N VAL A 120 3.17 -6.90 -1.85
CA VAL A 120 2.44 -8.06 -2.39
C VAL A 120 0.96 -8.08 -1.97
N ASP A 121 0.62 -7.49 -0.83
CA ASP A 121 -0.77 -7.41 -0.37
C ASP A 121 -1.57 -6.33 -1.12
N ILE A 122 -0.91 -5.45 -1.89
CA ILE A 122 -1.55 -4.40 -2.70
C ILE A 122 -2.10 -5.01 -3.99
N THR A 123 -3.16 -5.79 -3.81
CA THR A 123 -3.90 -6.43 -4.90
C THR A 123 -4.95 -5.49 -5.49
N GLU A 124 -5.44 -5.82 -6.68
CA GLU A 124 -6.57 -5.11 -7.29
C GLU A 124 -7.81 -5.10 -6.37
N ASN A 125 -8.07 -6.21 -5.66
CA ASN A 125 -9.17 -6.29 -4.72
C ASN A 125 -8.99 -5.31 -3.54
N LEU A 126 -7.79 -5.22 -2.97
CA LEU A 126 -7.50 -4.21 -1.94
C LEU A 126 -7.74 -2.79 -2.47
N CYS A 127 -7.34 -2.53 -3.72
CA CYS A 127 -7.55 -1.24 -4.37
C CYS A 127 -9.04 -0.91 -4.59
N LYS A 128 -9.88 -1.92 -4.91
CA LYS A 128 -11.34 -1.78 -4.99
C LYS A 128 -11.96 -1.53 -3.62
N GLU A 129 -11.53 -2.24 -2.58
CA GLU A 129 -12.02 -2.06 -1.21
C GLU A 129 -11.65 -0.67 -0.66
N PHE A 130 -10.43 -0.19 -0.93
CA PHE A 130 -10.05 1.18 -0.56
C PHE A 130 -10.94 2.22 -1.25
N ARG A 131 -11.27 2.01 -2.53
CA ARG A 131 -12.22 2.89 -3.23
C ARG A 131 -13.60 2.89 -2.57
N LYS A 132 -14.13 1.71 -2.21
CA LYS A 132 -15.41 1.59 -1.50
C LYS A 132 -15.38 2.32 -0.15
N PHE A 133 -14.28 2.18 0.61
CA PHE A 133 -14.06 2.92 1.85
C PHE A 133 -14.15 4.44 1.65
N LEU A 134 -13.48 4.98 0.62
CA LEU A 134 -13.53 6.41 0.32
C LEU A 134 -14.94 6.88 -0.07
N LEU A 135 -15.67 6.09 -0.87
CA LEU A 135 -17.04 6.40 -1.28
C LEU A 135 -18.02 6.35 -0.10
N ALA A 136 -17.82 5.43 0.86
CA ALA A 136 -18.65 5.35 2.06
C ALA A 136 -18.42 6.54 3.00
N LYS A 137 -17.19 7.05 3.07
CA LYS A 137 -16.77 8.09 4.02
C LYS A 137 -16.97 9.53 3.51
N PHE A 138 -16.76 9.77 2.22
CA PHE A 138 -16.77 11.11 1.64
C PHE A 138 -17.84 11.26 0.56
N LYS A 139 -18.30 12.50 0.36
CA LYS A 139 -19.24 12.91 -0.70
C LYS A 139 -18.59 13.91 -1.65
N GLY A 140 -19.22 14.18 -2.79
CA GLY A 140 -18.73 15.05 -3.84
C GLY A 140 -17.53 14.47 -4.59
N GLU A 141 -16.60 15.35 -4.98
CA GLU A 141 -15.39 15.00 -5.73
C GLU A 141 -14.25 14.45 -4.87
N THR A 142 -14.35 14.58 -3.53
CA THR A 142 -13.29 14.18 -2.60
C THR A 142 -12.84 12.71 -2.73
N PRO A 143 -13.74 11.71 -2.81
CA PRO A 143 -13.34 10.32 -3.04
C PRO A 143 -12.51 10.14 -4.33
N GLN A 144 -12.95 10.77 -5.42
CA GLN A 144 -12.26 10.72 -6.71
C GLN A 144 -10.87 11.36 -6.60
N GLY A 145 -10.79 12.54 -5.97
CA GLY A 145 -9.55 13.26 -5.76
C GLY A 145 -8.52 12.42 -5.01
N TYR A 146 -8.90 11.82 -3.88
CA TYR A 146 -8.01 10.96 -3.10
C TYR A 146 -7.62 9.70 -3.87
N TYR A 147 -8.59 9.01 -4.48
CA TYR A 147 -8.29 7.79 -5.24
C TYR A 147 -7.37 8.05 -6.43
N ALA A 148 -7.51 9.18 -7.12
CA ALA A 148 -6.61 9.57 -8.20
C ALA A 148 -5.15 9.72 -7.71
N ARG A 149 -4.92 10.28 -6.51
CA ARG A 149 -3.57 10.40 -5.94
C ARG A 149 -3.02 9.06 -5.50
N PHE A 150 -3.88 8.16 -5.02
CA PHE A 150 -3.50 6.77 -4.78
C PHE A 150 -3.04 6.07 -6.07
N LYS A 151 -3.76 6.25 -7.19
CA LYS A 151 -3.32 5.73 -8.51
C LYS A 151 -1.96 6.28 -8.94
N TRP A 152 -1.66 7.55 -8.67
CA TRP A 152 -0.34 8.13 -8.98
C TRP A 152 0.80 7.40 -8.26
N VAL A 153 0.58 7.06 -6.99
CA VAL A 153 1.57 6.33 -6.18
C VAL A 153 1.77 4.92 -6.72
N LEU A 154 0.69 4.23 -7.10
CA LEU A 154 0.80 2.89 -7.69
C LEU A 154 1.42 2.89 -9.09
N ASN A 155 1.17 3.93 -9.90
CA ASN A 155 1.87 4.15 -11.16
C ASN A 155 3.38 4.31 -10.93
N ALA A 156 3.78 5.12 -9.94
CA ALA A 156 5.18 5.29 -9.58
C ALA A 156 5.79 3.98 -9.06
N ALA A 157 5.09 3.26 -8.18
CA ALA A 157 5.54 1.97 -7.66
C ALA A 157 5.72 0.93 -8.78
N THR A 158 4.83 0.91 -9.76
CA THR A 158 4.93 0.04 -10.94
C THR A 158 6.15 0.39 -11.79
N LYS A 159 6.43 1.68 -12.00
CA LYS A 159 7.67 2.15 -12.67
C LYS A 159 8.93 1.76 -11.88
N ASP A 160 8.85 1.84 -10.56
CA ASP A 160 9.88 1.39 -9.61
C ASP A 160 9.92 -0.13 -9.42
N LYS A 161 9.15 -0.87 -10.23
CA LYS A 161 9.17 -2.34 -10.32
C LYS A 161 8.57 -3.08 -9.13
N TYR A 162 7.82 -2.40 -8.26
CA TYR A 162 7.02 -3.03 -7.20
C TYR A 162 5.88 -3.90 -7.73
N PHE A 163 5.39 -3.59 -8.92
CA PHE A 163 4.28 -4.30 -9.56
C PHE A 163 4.62 -4.60 -11.02
N GLN A 164 4.17 -5.77 -11.49
CA GLN A 164 4.18 -6.13 -12.92
C GLN A 164 3.22 -5.28 -13.73
N VAL A 165 1.98 -5.34 -13.26
CA VAL A 165 0.81 -4.67 -13.80
C VAL A 165 0.29 -3.83 -12.65
N ASN A 166 -0.06 -2.58 -12.93
CA ASN A 166 -0.52 -1.71 -11.87
C ASN A 166 -1.88 -2.24 -11.36
N PRO A 167 -2.03 -2.50 -10.04
CA PRO A 167 -3.27 -3.05 -9.48
C PRO A 167 -4.48 -2.10 -9.58
N THR A 168 -4.31 -0.90 -10.12
CA THR A 168 -5.38 0.07 -10.39
C THR A 168 -5.63 0.36 -11.87
N ASP A 169 -5.01 -0.38 -12.80
CA ASP A 169 -5.20 -0.14 -14.24
C ASP A 169 -6.69 -0.25 -14.63
N GLU A 170 -7.38 -1.29 -14.14
CA GLU A 170 -8.81 -1.51 -14.39
C GLU A 170 -9.74 -0.82 -13.37
N VAL A 171 -9.19 -0.09 -12.39
CA VAL A 171 -9.98 0.54 -11.32
C VAL A 171 -10.05 2.05 -11.51
N SER A 172 -11.21 2.53 -11.97
CA SER A 172 -11.47 3.96 -12.19
C SER A 172 -11.65 4.74 -10.89
N ALA A 173 -11.15 5.97 -10.86
CA ALA A 173 -11.47 6.97 -9.84
C ALA A 173 -12.85 7.55 -10.14
N ILE A 174 -13.79 7.42 -9.20
CA ILE A 174 -15.19 7.81 -9.41
C ILE A 174 -15.63 8.74 -8.27
N PRO A 175 -16.36 9.84 -8.56
CA PRO A 175 -16.91 10.72 -7.52
C PRO A 175 -18.04 10.04 -6.74
N ASN A 176 -18.42 10.60 -5.60
CA ASN A 176 -19.65 10.22 -4.90
C ASN A 176 -20.65 11.39 -5.00
N PRO A 177 -21.54 11.41 -5.99
CA PRO A 177 -22.42 12.55 -6.24
C PRO A 177 -23.15 12.99 -4.98
N SER A 178 -22.97 14.26 -4.58
CA SER A 178 -23.77 14.83 -3.50
C SER A 178 -25.10 15.30 -4.09
N ALA A 179 -26.21 15.08 -3.39
CA ALA A 179 -27.52 15.61 -3.79
C ALA A 179 -27.54 17.15 -3.87
N THR A 180 -26.64 17.81 -3.14
CA THR A 180 -26.50 19.27 -3.08
C THR A 180 -25.87 19.85 -4.35
N LEU A 181 -24.94 19.15 -5.00
CA LEU A 181 -24.31 19.62 -6.25
C LEU A 181 -25.30 19.67 -7.44
N LYS A 182 -26.26 18.73 -7.49
CA LYS A 182 -27.33 18.75 -8.50
C LYS A 182 -28.25 19.98 -8.36
N LYS A 183 -28.60 20.35 -7.13
CA LYS A 183 -29.45 21.51 -6.87
C LYS A 183 -28.80 22.83 -7.28
N ASN A 184 -27.48 22.96 -7.14
CA ASN A 184 -26.80 24.22 -7.48
C ASN A 184 -26.68 24.42 -9.00
N LEU A 185 -26.45 23.35 -9.78
CA LEU A 185 -26.50 23.44 -11.25
C LEU A 185 -27.91 23.84 -11.73
N GLU A 186 -28.96 23.24 -11.18
CA GLU A 186 -30.35 23.60 -11.53
C GLU A 186 -30.69 25.06 -11.18
N VAL A 187 -30.09 25.62 -10.13
CA VAL A 187 -30.27 27.03 -9.74
C VAL A 187 -29.48 27.97 -10.66
N GLU A 188 -28.24 27.62 -11.03
CA GLU A 188 -27.45 28.44 -11.97
C GLU A 188 -28.10 28.50 -13.36
N ASP A 189 -28.60 27.37 -13.87
CA ASP A 189 -29.34 27.33 -15.15
C ASP A 189 -30.67 28.12 -15.09
N GLN A 190 -31.33 28.18 -13.93
CA GLN A 190 -32.54 29.00 -13.72
C GLN A 190 -32.24 30.51 -13.71
N VAL A 191 -31.08 30.93 -13.19
CA VAL A 191 -30.70 32.36 -13.15
C VAL A 191 -30.37 32.87 -14.56
N GLU A 192 -29.79 32.03 -15.42
CA GLU A 192 -29.50 32.37 -16.81
C GLU A 192 -30.79 32.45 -17.67
N PHE A 193 -31.76 31.58 -17.41
CA PHE A 193 -33.08 31.63 -18.06
C PHE A 193 -33.87 32.89 -17.67
N LEU A 194 -33.91 33.26 -16.38
CA LEU A 194 -34.58 34.47 -15.88
C LEU A 194 -33.93 35.78 -16.38
N GLY A 195 -32.61 35.77 -16.62
CA GLY A 195 -31.91 36.93 -17.22
C GLY A 195 -32.27 37.16 -18.69
N SER A 196 -32.64 36.11 -19.41
CA SER A 196 -33.06 36.19 -20.82
C SER A 196 -34.53 36.60 -20.98
N GLU A 197 -35.41 36.19 -20.06
CA GLU A 197 -36.84 36.55 -20.07
C GLU A 197 -37.06 38.04 -19.77
N GLN A 198 -36.27 38.64 -18.88
CA GLN A 198 -36.38 40.08 -18.56
C GLN A 198 -35.85 41.01 -19.66
N LEU A 199 -35.08 40.50 -20.62
CA LEU A 199 -34.60 41.29 -21.77
C LEU A 199 -35.63 41.34 -22.91
N TYR A 200 -36.48 40.33 -23.06
CA TYR A 200 -37.56 40.34 -24.06
C TYR A 200 -38.72 41.28 -23.68
N ASP A 201 -39.06 41.39 -22.40
CA ASP A 201 -40.10 42.31 -21.93
C ASP A 201 -39.69 43.80 -22.01
N ARG A 202 -38.39 44.10 -22.15
CA ARG A 202 -37.89 45.47 -22.35
C ARG A 202 -37.74 45.90 -23.81
N LEU A 203 -37.84 44.98 -24.77
CA LEU A 203 -37.72 45.30 -26.21
C LEU A 203 -39.05 45.46 -26.94
N PHE A 204 -40.20 45.26 -26.27
CA PHE A 204 -41.55 45.38 -26.88
C PHE A 204 -42.43 46.51 -26.31
N LEU A 205 -41.85 47.47 -25.59
CA LEU A 205 -42.52 48.70 -25.18
C LEU A 205 -41.61 49.90 -25.48
N PHE A 206 -41.57 50.32 -26.74
CA PHE A 206 -41.57 51.70 -27.28
C PHE A 206 -41.15 51.72 -28.75
#